data_AF-A0A919XLP5-F1
#
_entry.id   AF-A0A919XLP5-F1
#
_cell.length_a   1.000
_cell.length_b   1.000
_cell.length_c   1.000
_cell.angle_alpha   90.00
_cell.angle_beta   90.00
_cell.angle_gamma   90.00
#
_symmetry.space_group_name_H-M   'P 1'
#
loop_
_entity.id
_entity.type
_entity.pdbx_description
1 polymer ?
#
loop_
_entity_poly.entity_id
_entity_poly.type
_entity_poly.pdbx_seq_one_letter_code
_entity_poly.pdbx_strand_id
1 'polypeptide(L)'
;MRRAIQAVLIAALLFVFYYVGFGFFGKTAGTIVSIFSTLTVVSLGFMIFMENRNPSSTMAWILLLALVPVVGLFFYLLFGQNYFKRRKFDKKAEQDSKIYEMLEEGSVRVQQDLSDLNPMQQQLLRLSQRLARTPISFSSETRILTNGKETFSTLLQELEKAKHHIHMEYYIYRADDIGTRIQRILIEKAKAGVHVRFMYDAWGSMQLPKSFLREMANAGVKVAAYGSSKAFFLSRVNFRNHRKIVVIDGNVGFIGGLNVGDEYLSRNATYGFWRDTHMSVKGEAVRTLQIIFLQDWNYMTGEQVLEAEYLSPLLAERNSGAVQIIPSGPDNDRRALKNIFFSMITSAQKSVWLATPYFIPDEDILTSLRVAAMSGLDVRILFPAKPDKWLPFLASHSYFPALLDVGVQIYEYEKGFLHSKLLIIDGEVATIGTANMDMRSFHLNFEVNALLVQTESVQRIVSDFERDLKSTKQIVLDKFMKKKIPERILESLARLMSPLL
;
A
#
# COMPACT_ATOMS: atom_id res chain seq x y z
N MET A 1 20.40 0.40 24.70
CA MET A 1 20.47 0.62 26.16
C MET A 1 19.11 0.48 26.87
N ARG A 2 18.05 1.24 26.51
CA ARG A 2 16.74 1.14 27.20
C ARG A 2 16.12 -0.27 27.29
N ARG A 3 16.22 -1.08 26.23
CA ARG A 3 15.63 -2.44 26.20
C ARG A 3 16.39 -3.51 27.00
N ALA A 4 17.70 -3.38 27.15
CA ALA A 4 18.49 -4.32 27.97
C ALA A 4 18.19 -4.10 29.46
N ILE A 5 18.07 -2.84 29.87
CA ILE A 5 17.67 -2.46 31.24
C ILE A 5 16.24 -2.93 31.52
N GLN A 6 15.33 -2.80 30.56
CA GLN A 6 13.96 -3.35 30.66
C GLN A 6 13.94 -4.88 30.81
N ALA A 7 14.73 -5.60 30.02
CA ALA A 7 14.83 -7.05 30.12
C ALA A 7 15.40 -7.50 31.49
N VAL A 8 16.38 -6.76 32.02
CA VAL A 8 16.95 -7.01 33.36
C VAL A 8 15.95 -6.72 34.47
N LEU A 9 15.18 -5.62 34.38
CA LEU A 9 14.13 -5.29 35.35
C LEU A 9 12.99 -6.31 35.34
N ILE A 10 12.56 -6.75 34.15
CA ILE A 10 11.57 -7.81 34.00
C ILE A 10 12.12 -9.11 34.58
N ALA A 11 13.35 -9.51 34.23
CA ALA A 11 13.97 -10.72 34.79
C ALA A 11 14.10 -10.66 36.31
N ALA A 12 14.42 -9.50 36.89
CA ALA A 12 14.48 -9.29 38.32
C ALA A 12 13.09 -9.40 38.98
N LEU A 13 12.06 -8.80 38.40
CA LEU A 13 10.66 -8.93 38.86
C LEU A 13 10.15 -10.38 38.76
N LEU A 14 10.44 -11.07 37.65
CA LEU A 14 10.15 -12.48 37.44
C LEU A 14 10.84 -13.34 38.50
N PHE A 15 12.11 -13.06 38.81
CA PHE A 15 12.88 -13.79 39.80
C PHE A 15 12.36 -13.58 41.23
N VAL A 16 12.06 -12.34 41.61
CA VAL A 16 11.50 -12.00 42.94
C VAL A 16 10.13 -12.67 43.13
N PHE A 17 9.25 -12.61 42.13
CA PHE A 17 7.94 -13.23 42.21
C PHE A 17 8.00 -14.76 42.15
N TYR A 18 8.95 -15.35 41.40
CA TYR A 18 9.26 -16.77 41.42
C TYR A 18 9.69 -17.23 42.82
N TYR A 19 10.59 -16.47 43.47
CA TYR A 19 11.10 -16.81 44.79
C TYR A 19 10.04 -16.69 45.89
N VAL A 20 9.19 -15.65 45.82
CA VAL A 20 8.16 -15.37 46.84
C VAL A 20 6.90 -16.23 46.63
N GLY A 21 6.48 -16.45 45.37
CA GLY A 21 5.21 -17.11 45.05
C GLY A 21 5.15 -18.58 45.48
N PHE A 22 6.27 -19.31 45.41
CA PHE A 22 6.34 -20.69 45.89
C PHE A 22 6.24 -20.81 47.41
N GLY A 23 6.65 -19.78 48.16
CA GLY A 23 6.52 -19.75 49.62
C GLY A 23 5.08 -19.59 50.09
N PHE A 24 4.21 -18.97 49.29
CA PHE A 24 2.85 -18.63 49.68
C PHE A 24 1.78 -19.58 49.11
N PHE A 25 1.94 -20.06 47.87
CA PHE A 25 0.89 -20.79 47.14
C PHE A 25 1.16 -22.30 46.97
N GLY A 26 2.25 -22.81 47.55
CA GLY A 26 2.63 -24.23 47.48
C GLY A 26 3.29 -24.66 46.17
N LYS A 27 3.72 -25.92 46.09
CA LYS A 27 4.48 -26.48 44.95
C LYS A 27 3.64 -27.30 43.97
N THR A 28 2.33 -27.06 43.92
CA THR A 28 1.47 -27.82 42.99
C THR A 28 1.70 -27.35 41.55
N ALA A 29 1.50 -28.23 40.57
CA ALA A 29 1.62 -27.85 39.15
C ALA A 29 0.69 -26.68 38.78
N GLY A 30 -0.50 -26.59 39.39
CA GLY A 30 -1.43 -25.47 39.21
C GLY A 30 -0.88 -24.13 39.71
N THR A 31 -0.18 -24.13 40.85
CA THR A 31 0.48 -22.93 41.38
C THR A 31 1.56 -22.43 40.44
N ILE A 32 2.38 -23.34 39.89
CA ILE A 32 3.46 -23.01 38.95
C ILE A 32 2.89 -22.38 37.68
N VAL A 33 1.84 -22.99 37.11
CA VAL A 33 1.17 -22.50 35.90
C VAL A 33 0.54 -21.13 36.16
N SER A 34 -0.12 -20.92 37.30
CA SER A 34 -0.74 -19.65 37.65
C SER A 34 0.29 -18.53 37.81
N ILE A 35 1.39 -18.80 38.53
CA ILE A 35 2.47 -17.83 38.74
C ILE A 35 3.10 -17.43 37.40
N PHE A 36 3.44 -18.41 36.56
CA PHE A 36 4.07 -18.16 35.27
C PHE A 36 3.13 -17.41 34.31
N SER A 37 1.83 -17.72 34.33
CA SER A 37 0.82 -17.04 33.52
C SER A 37 0.67 -15.57 33.94
N THR A 38 0.50 -15.30 35.24
CA THR A 38 0.40 -13.93 35.77
C THR A 38 1.64 -13.11 35.45
N LEU A 39 2.83 -13.70 35.62
CA LEU A 39 4.09 -13.04 35.32
C LEU A 39 4.28 -12.74 33.83
N THR A 40 3.87 -13.66 32.97
CA THR A 40 3.88 -13.45 31.52
C THR A 40 2.97 -12.29 31.14
N VAL A 41 1.75 -12.25 31.69
CA VAL A 41 0.78 -11.17 31.43
C VAL A 41 1.29 -9.82 31.94
N VAL A 42 1.81 -9.74 33.17
CA VAL A 42 2.35 -8.48 33.74
C VAL A 42 3.57 -8.00 32.96
N SER A 43 4.50 -8.91 32.62
CA SER A 43 5.71 -8.56 31.87
C SER A 43 5.39 -8.08 30.46
N LEU A 44 4.43 -8.74 29.79
CA LEU A 44 3.95 -8.30 28.48
C LEU A 44 3.17 -6.99 28.56
N GLY A 45 2.31 -6.82 29.57
CA GLY A 45 1.58 -5.58 29.78
C GLY A 45 2.52 -4.39 29.99
N PHE A 46 3.57 -4.58 30.78
CA PHE A 46 4.63 -3.59 30.96
C PHE A 46 5.42 -3.33 29.66
N MET A 47 5.76 -4.39 28.92
CA MET A 47 6.46 -4.26 27.64
C MET A 47 5.63 -3.46 26.62
N ILE A 48 4.34 -3.76 26.49
CA ILE A 48 3.43 -3.06 25.58
C ILE A 48 3.23 -1.60 26.03
N PHE A 49 3.06 -1.36 27.33
CA PHE A 49 2.97 -0.02 27.90
C PHE A 49 4.22 0.82 27.57
N MET A 50 5.41 0.23 27.66
CA MET A 50 6.66 0.93 27.34
C MET A 50 6.93 1.12 25.84
N GLU A 51 6.15 0.50 24.95
CA GLU A 51 6.34 0.66 23.50
C GLU A 51 5.70 1.93 22.91
N ASN A 52 5.00 2.76 23.71
CA ASN A 52 4.33 3.99 23.26
C ASN A 52 3.47 3.78 21.99
N ARG A 53 2.82 2.62 21.87
CA ARG A 53 1.88 2.34 20.78
C ARG A 53 0.57 3.08 20.99
N ASN A 54 -0.28 3.11 19.96
CA ASN A 54 -1.65 3.61 20.07
C ASN A 54 -2.32 3.00 21.32
N PRO A 55 -2.78 3.81 22.30
CA PRO A 55 -3.32 3.34 23.57
C PRO A 55 -4.40 2.24 23.41
N SER A 56 -5.26 2.36 22.40
CA SER A 56 -6.31 1.38 22.14
C SER A 56 -5.76 0.01 21.72
N SER A 57 -4.68 -0.02 20.92
CA SER A 57 -4.00 -1.27 20.54
C SER A 57 -3.28 -1.89 21.74
N THR A 58 -2.63 -1.06 22.56
CA THR A 58 -2.00 -1.49 23.81
C THR A 58 -3.01 -2.13 24.76
N MET A 59 -4.15 -1.46 24.98
CA MET A 59 -5.23 -1.99 25.81
C MET A 59 -5.79 -3.30 25.26
N ALA A 60 -5.99 -3.42 23.95
CA ALA A 60 -6.48 -4.66 23.33
C ALA A 60 -5.53 -5.84 23.56
N TRP A 61 -4.21 -5.64 23.41
CA TRP A 61 -3.23 -6.67 23.70
C TRP A 61 -3.16 -7.03 25.19
N ILE A 62 -3.22 -6.03 26.07
CA ILE A 62 -3.28 -6.26 27.53
C ILE A 62 -4.52 -7.08 27.89
N LEU A 63 -5.70 -6.73 27.37
CA LEU A 63 -6.95 -7.44 27.62
C LEU A 63 -6.92 -8.87 27.07
N LEU A 64 -6.43 -9.07 25.85
CA LEU A 64 -6.31 -10.40 25.25
C LEU A 64 -5.38 -11.32 26.06
N LEU A 65 -4.25 -10.77 26.50
CA LEU A 65 -3.30 -11.48 27.35
C LEU A 65 -3.86 -11.75 28.75
N ALA A 66 -4.64 -10.84 29.31
CA ALA A 66 -5.27 -11.03 30.61
C ALA A 66 -6.39 -12.09 30.57
N LEU A 67 -7.23 -12.07 29.55
CA LEU A 67 -8.41 -12.95 29.45
C LEU A 67 -8.06 -14.36 28.96
N VAL A 68 -7.10 -14.49 28.03
CA VAL A 68 -6.73 -15.79 27.46
C VAL A 68 -5.21 -15.89 27.34
N PRO A 69 -4.45 -16.04 28.45
CA PRO A 69 -3.00 -15.83 28.46
C PRO A 69 -2.20 -16.66 27.45
N VAL A 70 -2.51 -17.96 27.32
CA VAL A 70 -1.77 -18.86 26.41
C VAL A 70 -2.04 -18.53 24.94
N VAL A 71 -3.32 -18.34 24.60
CA VAL A 71 -3.75 -18.02 23.23
C VAL A 71 -3.35 -16.58 22.88
N GLY A 72 -3.55 -15.64 23.81
CA GLY A 72 -3.13 -14.25 23.70
C GLY A 72 -1.62 -14.11 23.53
N LEU A 73 -0.81 -14.91 24.24
CA LEU A 73 0.64 -14.95 24.02
C LEU A 73 0.96 -15.42 22.61
N PHE A 74 0.32 -16.51 22.14
CA PHE A 74 0.49 -16.99 20.77
C PHE A 74 0.13 -15.92 19.72
N PHE A 75 -1.03 -15.26 19.85
CA PHE A 75 -1.42 -14.16 18.97
C PHE A 75 -0.49 -12.94 19.10
N TYR A 76 -0.01 -12.62 20.30
CA TYR A 76 0.93 -11.53 20.50
C TYR A 76 2.27 -11.82 19.80
N LEU A 77 2.78 -13.05 19.88
CA LEU A 77 4.00 -13.46 19.17
C LEU A 77 3.84 -13.38 17.64
N LEU A 78 2.66 -13.72 17.11
CA LEU A 78 2.39 -13.68 15.67
C LEU A 78 2.12 -12.27 15.14
N PHE A 79 1.31 -11.48 15.85
CA PHE A 79 0.75 -10.21 15.36
C PHE A 79 1.07 -9.00 16.25
N GLY A 80 1.21 -9.20 17.56
CA GLY A 80 1.46 -8.13 18.53
C GLY A 80 2.91 -7.65 18.52
N GLN A 81 3.85 -8.50 18.14
CA GLN A 81 5.24 -8.13 18.02
C GLN A 81 5.54 -7.41 16.69
N ASN A 82 5.80 -6.10 16.73
CA ASN A 82 6.58 -5.40 15.70
C ASN A 82 8.07 -5.83 15.80
N TYR A 83 8.33 -7.13 15.89
CA TYR A 83 9.63 -7.71 16.24
C TYR A 83 10.67 -7.62 15.12
N PHE A 84 10.29 -7.31 13.88
CA PHE A 84 11.27 -7.19 12.82
C PHE A 84 11.98 -5.85 12.87
N LYS A 85 13.26 -5.94 13.28
CA LYS A 85 14.32 -4.94 13.25
C LYS A 85 13.96 -3.69 12.43
N ARG A 86 13.50 -2.64 13.13
CA ARG A 86 13.66 -1.23 12.72
C ARG A 86 14.99 -1.09 11.96
N ARG A 87 16.10 -1.55 12.55
CA ARG A 87 17.44 -1.58 11.92
C ARG A 87 17.57 -2.07 10.47
N LYS A 88 16.80 -3.06 9.99
CA LYS A 88 16.92 -3.53 8.59
C LYS A 88 16.14 -2.62 7.62
N PHE A 89 14.97 -2.14 8.04
CA PHE A 89 14.22 -1.13 7.29
C PHE A 89 14.88 0.25 7.42
N ASP A 90 15.44 0.61 8.57
CA ASP A 90 16.25 1.81 8.77
C ASP A 90 17.45 1.82 7.81
N LYS A 91 18.14 0.68 7.61
CA LYS A 91 19.25 0.59 6.65
C LYS A 91 18.78 0.74 5.20
N LYS A 92 17.62 0.17 4.86
CA LYS A 92 17.00 0.36 3.53
C LYS A 92 16.62 1.83 3.34
N ALA A 93 15.88 2.42 4.27
CA ALA A 93 15.47 3.82 4.27
C ALA A 93 16.66 4.80 4.24
N GLU A 94 17.77 4.48 4.92
CA GLU A 94 19.01 5.26 4.86
C GLU A 94 19.67 5.19 3.47
N GLN A 95 19.72 4.00 2.87
CA GLN A 95 20.20 3.84 1.49
C GLN A 95 19.29 4.57 0.50
N ASP A 96 17.99 4.46 0.67
CA ASP A 96 17.00 5.09 -0.20
C ASP A 96 17.14 6.62 -0.12
N SER A 97 17.26 7.17 1.09
CA SER A 97 17.46 8.61 1.29
C SER A 97 18.72 9.13 0.62
N LYS A 98 19.85 8.41 0.73
CA LYS A 98 21.12 8.82 0.09
C LYS A 98 21.02 8.85 -1.43
N ILE A 99 20.33 7.86 -2.03
CA ILE A 99 20.15 7.81 -3.50
C ILE A 99 19.28 8.99 -3.95
N TYR A 100 18.20 9.28 -3.24
CA TYR A 100 17.35 10.42 -3.59
C TYR A 100 18.06 11.77 -3.38
N GLU A 101 18.84 11.93 -2.32
CA GLU A 101 19.67 13.12 -2.09
C GLU A 101 20.71 13.31 -3.21
N MET A 102 21.42 12.25 -3.63
CA MET A 102 22.34 12.30 -4.77
C MET A 102 21.65 12.70 -6.08
N LEU A 103 20.38 12.32 -6.26
CA LEU A 103 19.62 12.73 -7.43
C LEU A 103 19.18 14.18 -7.36
N GLU A 104 18.78 14.69 -6.19
CA GLU A 104 18.50 16.12 -6.00
C GLU A 104 19.75 17.00 -6.16
N GLU A 105 20.95 16.46 -5.87
CA GLU A 105 22.23 17.15 -6.08
C GLU A 105 22.70 17.07 -7.54
N GLY A 106 22.52 15.92 -8.19
CA GLY A 106 22.98 15.63 -9.56
C GLY A 106 22.04 16.09 -10.67
N SER A 107 20.72 16.08 -10.44
CA SER A 107 19.85 17.02 -11.12
C SER A 107 20.22 18.37 -10.53
N VAL A 108 20.99 19.19 -11.27
CA VAL A 108 21.09 20.63 -11.01
C VAL A 108 19.74 21.06 -10.45
N ARG A 109 19.68 21.74 -9.30
CA ARG A 109 18.48 22.42 -8.80
C ARG A 109 17.91 23.22 -9.96
N VAL A 110 17.14 22.60 -10.83
CA VAL A 110 16.20 23.23 -11.71
C VAL A 110 15.27 23.77 -10.67
N GLN A 111 15.46 25.04 -10.36
CA GLN A 111 14.63 25.77 -9.44
C GLN A 111 13.23 25.52 -9.95
N GLN A 112 12.53 24.58 -9.30
CA GLN A 112 11.29 24.06 -9.82
C GLN A 112 10.38 25.26 -9.85
N ASP A 113 10.10 25.72 -11.07
CA ASP A 113 9.33 26.92 -11.24
C ASP A 113 7.89 26.55 -10.96
N LEU A 114 7.52 26.65 -9.68
CA LEU A 114 6.17 26.40 -9.21
C LEU A 114 5.27 27.63 -9.41
N SER A 115 5.73 28.67 -10.11
CA SER A 115 4.97 29.92 -10.28
C SER A 115 3.66 29.71 -11.04
N ASP A 116 3.61 28.74 -11.95
CA ASP A 116 2.40 28.35 -12.68
C ASP A 116 1.35 27.63 -11.79
N LEU A 117 1.73 27.24 -10.56
CA LEU A 117 0.86 26.52 -9.64
C LEU A 117 0.26 27.45 -8.59
N ASN A 118 -0.98 27.17 -8.19
CA ASN A 118 -1.64 27.93 -7.13
C ASN A 118 -0.99 27.67 -5.74
N PRO A 119 -1.17 28.55 -4.73
CA PRO A 119 -0.50 28.40 -3.43
C PRO A 119 -0.74 27.05 -2.73
N MET A 120 -1.94 26.49 -2.87
CA MET A 120 -2.29 25.19 -2.30
C MET A 120 -1.47 24.07 -2.96
N GLN A 121 -1.38 24.07 -4.29
CA GLN A 121 -0.58 23.11 -5.07
C GLN A 121 0.91 23.22 -4.71
N GLN A 122 1.44 24.44 -4.61
CA GLN A 122 2.84 24.67 -4.21
C GLN A 122 3.12 24.11 -2.82
N GLN A 123 2.23 24.37 -1.86
CA GLN A 123 2.39 23.88 -0.49
C GLN A 123 2.32 22.35 -0.43
N LEU A 124 1.38 21.74 -1.15
CA LEU A 124 1.25 20.28 -1.23
C LEU A 124 2.51 19.64 -1.80
N LEU A 125 3.05 20.16 -2.90
CA LEU A 125 4.27 19.66 -3.54
C LEU A 125 5.51 19.80 -2.64
N ARG A 126 5.65 20.93 -1.93
CA ARG A 126 6.74 21.11 -0.94
C ARG A 126 6.61 20.12 0.22
N LEU A 127 5.38 19.88 0.70
CA LEU A 127 5.13 18.90 1.75
C LEU A 127 5.45 17.48 1.27
N SER A 128 4.96 17.10 0.10
CA SER A 128 5.15 15.76 -0.46
C SER A 128 6.62 15.48 -0.72
N GLN A 129 7.40 16.43 -1.26
CA GLN A 129 8.85 16.31 -1.39
C GLN A 129 9.55 16.09 -0.04
N ARG A 130 9.17 16.84 1.01
CA ARG A 130 9.74 16.67 2.36
C ARG A 130 9.38 15.33 3.02
N LEU A 131 8.20 14.80 2.72
CA LEU A 131 7.71 13.54 3.29
C LEU A 131 8.23 12.31 2.54
N ALA A 132 8.14 12.34 1.20
CA ALA A 132 8.49 11.24 0.32
C ALA A 132 9.99 11.19 -0.01
N ARG A 133 10.68 12.35 0.06
CA ARG A 133 12.08 12.51 -0.37
C ARG A 133 12.30 12.05 -1.81
N THR A 134 11.31 12.25 -2.67
CA THR A 134 11.42 11.92 -4.09
C THR A 134 11.29 13.19 -4.94
N PRO A 135 12.00 13.27 -6.08
CA PRO A 135 11.96 14.44 -6.94
C PRO A 135 10.57 14.64 -7.55
N ILE A 136 10.26 15.89 -7.88
CA ILE A 136 9.06 16.28 -8.61
C ILE A 136 9.45 16.45 -10.07
N SER A 137 8.75 15.74 -10.95
CA SER A 137 9.01 15.73 -12.38
C SER A 137 8.08 16.66 -13.13
N PHE A 138 8.66 17.55 -13.93
CA PHE A 138 7.93 18.46 -14.85
C PHE A 138 8.08 18.06 -16.32
N SER A 139 8.99 17.11 -16.61
CA SER A 139 9.26 16.60 -17.95
C SER A 139 8.76 15.17 -18.07
N SER A 140 7.47 14.96 -17.78
CA SER A 140 6.82 13.64 -17.81
C SER A 140 5.49 13.67 -18.54
N GLU A 141 5.25 12.66 -19.35
CA GLU A 141 3.97 12.40 -20.01
C GLU A 141 3.26 11.29 -19.23
N THR A 142 1.96 11.45 -18.98
CA THR A 142 1.15 10.47 -18.25
C THR A 142 -0.09 10.13 -19.05
N ARG A 143 -0.43 8.84 -19.09
CA ARG A 143 -1.63 8.33 -19.76
C ARG A 143 -2.38 7.37 -18.84
N ILE A 144 -3.64 7.68 -18.61
CA ILE A 144 -4.55 6.86 -17.79
C ILE A 144 -5.12 5.70 -18.60
N LEU A 145 -5.14 4.51 -17.99
CA LEU A 145 -5.65 3.26 -18.54
C LEU A 145 -6.71 2.73 -17.56
N THR A 146 -7.95 2.55 -18.04
CA THR A 146 -9.12 2.45 -17.15
C THR A 146 -9.64 1.03 -16.92
N ASN A 147 -8.97 0.04 -17.50
CA ASN A 147 -9.34 -1.37 -17.40
C ASN A 147 -8.16 -2.26 -17.84
N GLY A 148 -8.30 -3.57 -17.63
CA GLY A 148 -7.27 -4.54 -18.05
C GLY A 148 -7.03 -4.56 -19.55
N LYS A 149 -8.05 -4.38 -20.40
CA LYS A 149 -7.87 -4.42 -21.85
C LYS A 149 -6.94 -3.31 -22.32
N GLU A 150 -7.20 -2.06 -21.92
CA GLU A 150 -6.33 -0.91 -22.20
C GLU A 150 -4.93 -1.09 -21.61
N THR A 151 -4.86 -1.55 -20.36
CA THR A 151 -3.59 -1.72 -19.64
C THR A 151 -2.70 -2.76 -20.27
N PHE A 152 -3.19 -4.00 -20.40
CA PHE A 152 -2.40 -5.10 -20.91
C PHE A 152 -2.09 -4.97 -22.39
N SER A 153 -3.00 -4.41 -23.20
CA SER A 153 -2.68 -4.15 -24.62
C SER A 153 -1.52 -3.16 -24.76
N THR A 154 -1.53 -2.07 -23.98
CA THR A 154 -0.44 -1.08 -23.97
C THR A 154 0.85 -1.69 -23.42
N LEU A 155 0.77 -2.41 -22.29
CA LEU A 155 1.92 -3.04 -21.65
C LEU A 155 2.61 -4.05 -22.59
N LEU A 156 1.86 -4.94 -23.23
CA LEU A 156 2.42 -5.94 -24.14
C LEU A 156 3.16 -5.28 -25.32
N GLN A 157 2.59 -4.22 -25.90
CA GLN A 157 3.23 -3.46 -26.99
C GLN A 157 4.54 -2.80 -26.55
N GLU A 158 4.59 -2.24 -25.34
CA GLU A 158 5.82 -1.61 -24.84
C GLU A 158 6.88 -2.65 -24.45
N LEU A 159 6.47 -3.79 -23.87
CA LEU A 159 7.39 -4.90 -23.57
C LEU A 159 8.07 -5.45 -24.85
N GLU A 160 7.31 -5.57 -25.94
CA GLU A 160 7.83 -5.99 -27.26
C GLU A 160 8.85 -4.99 -27.85
N LYS A 161 8.82 -3.72 -27.44
CA LYS A 161 9.77 -2.69 -27.92
C LYS A 161 11.08 -2.63 -27.13
N ALA A 162 11.14 -3.28 -25.96
CA ALA A 162 12.29 -3.21 -25.06
C ALA A 162 13.60 -3.61 -25.76
N LYS A 163 14.66 -2.84 -25.53
CA LYS A 163 15.99 -3.01 -26.15
C LYS A 163 17.12 -3.21 -25.15
N HIS A 164 16.99 -2.68 -23.94
CA HIS A 164 18.04 -2.70 -22.93
C HIS A 164 17.63 -3.47 -21.68
N HIS A 165 16.50 -3.11 -21.04
CA HIS A 165 16.07 -3.77 -19.81
C HIS A 165 14.56 -3.75 -19.59
N ILE A 166 14.08 -4.75 -18.87
CA ILE A 166 12.70 -4.82 -18.36
C ILE A 166 12.76 -5.17 -16.88
N HIS A 167 12.26 -4.29 -16.04
CA HIS A 167 12.15 -4.48 -14.59
C HIS A 167 10.67 -4.52 -14.23
N MET A 168 10.20 -5.63 -13.66
CA MET A 168 8.78 -5.87 -13.43
C MET A 168 8.54 -6.43 -12.03
N GLU A 169 7.64 -5.81 -11.28
CA GLU A 169 7.13 -6.33 -10.01
C GLU A 169 5.60 -6.30 -9.93
N TYR A 170 5.03 -7.34 -9.32
CA TYR A 170 3.60 -7.45 -9.06
C TYR A 170 3.31 -8.15 -7.73
N TYR A 171 2.24 -7.71 -7.06
CA TYR A 171 1.71 -8.39 -5.87
C TYR A 171 1.10 -9.76 -6.21
N ILE A 172 0.09 -9.77 -7.11
CA ILE A 172 -0.51 -11.01 -7.64
C ILE A 172 -0.09 -11.17 -9.09
N TYR A 173 0.44 -12.35 -9.39
CA TYR A 173 0.75 -12.80 -10.73
C TYR A 173 0.20 -14.21 -10.92
N ARG A 174 -0.63 -14.39 -11.95
CA ARG A 174 -1.21 -15.68 -12.33
C ARG A 174 -0.51 -16.24 -13.57
N ALA A 175 -0.43 -17.58 -13.65
CA ALA A 175 0.04 -18.30 -14.83
C ALA A 175 -1.15 -18.71 -15.73
N ASP A 176 -1.98 -17.73 -16.09
CA ASP A 176 -3.12 -17.88 -17.01
C ASP A 176 -2.78 -17.27 -18.39
N ASP A 177 -3.77 -17.00 -19.25
CA ASP A 177 -3.53 -16.58 -20.64
C ASP A 177 -2.69 -15.29 -20.70
N ILE A 178 -3.10 -14.26 -19.96
CA ILE A 178 -2.36 -12.99 -19.94
C ILE A 178 -0.99 -13.12 -19.28
N GLY A 179 -0.90 -13.83 -18.15
CA GLY A 179 0.39 -14.05 -17.47
C GLY A 179 1.38 -14.84 -18.34
N THR A 180 0.90 -15.88 -19.02
CA THR A 180 1.73 -16.68 -19.95
C THR A 180 2.16 -15.87 -21.16
N ARG A 181 1.31 -14.98 -21.68
CA ARG A 181 1.69 -14.10 -22.78
C ARG A 181 2.81 -13.13 -22.38
N ILE A 182 2.70 -12.52 -21.19
CA ILE A 182 3.77 -11.67 -20.64
C ILE A 182 5.04 -12.50 -20.44
N GLN A 183 4.95 -13.69 -19.84
CA GLN A 183 6.08 -14.61 -19.63
C GLN A 183 6.85 -14.88 -20.92
N ARG A 184 6.15 -15.18 -22.02
CA ARG A 184 6.77 -15.44 -23.33
C ARG A 184 7.58 -14.25 -23.82
N ILE A 185 7.03 -13.04 -23.76
CA ILE A 185 7.76 -11.83 -24.18
C ILE A 185 8.99 -11.62 -23.29
N LEU A 186 8.88 -11.79 -21.97
CA LEU A 186 10.02 -11.67 -21.06
C LEU A 186 11.13 -12.69 -21.38
N ILE A 187 10.76 -13.94 -21.69
CA ILE A 187 11.68 -15.00 -22.11
C ILE A 187 12.36 -14.66 -23.44
N GLU A 188 11.59 -14.22 -24.44
CA GLU A 188 12.10 -13.83 -25.75
C GLU A 188 13.09 -12.66 -25.64
N LYS A 189 12.75 -11.66 -24.82
CA LYS A 189 13.62 -10.50 -24.57
C LYS A 189 14.90 -10.88 -23.85
N ALA A 190 14.83 -11.72 -22.83
CA ALA A 190 16.02 -12.23 -22.15
C ALA A 190 16.94 -13.00 -23.12
N LYS A 191 16.39 -13.85 -23.98
CA LYS A 191 17.15 -14.56 -25.03
C LYS A 191 17.75 -13.62 -26.08
N ALA A 192 17.11 -12.49 -26.36
CA ALA A 192 17.61 -11.44 -27.23
C ALA A 192 18.66 -10.52 -26.57
N GLY A 193 19.07 -10.80 -25.33
CA GLY A 193 20.10 -10.05 -24.60
C GLY A 193 19.59 -8.89 -23.75
N VAL A 194 18.27 -8.67 -23.67
CA VAL A 194 17.67 -7.64 -22.80
C VAL A 194 17.79 -8.08 -21.33
N HIS A 195 18.20 -7.17 -20.45
CA HIS A 195 18.29 -7.44 -19.02
C HIS A 195 16.91 -7.47 -18.36
N VAL A 196 16.36 -8.68 -18.16
CA VAL A 196 15.04 -8.86 -17.56
C VAL A 196 15.15 -9.24 -16.08
N ARG A 197 14.53 -8.44 -15.21
CA ARG A 197 14.37 -8.70 -13.77
C ARG A 197 12.89 -8.76 -13.43
N PHE A 198 12.45 -9.89 -12.89
CA PHE A 198 11.08 -10.14 -12.50
C PHE A 198 10.99 -10.43 -11.00
N MET A 199 10.12 -9.70 -10.31
CA MET A 199 9.86 -9.85 -8.89
C MET A 199 8.36 -10.04 -8.63
N TYR A 200 8.03 -10.81 -7.60
CA TYR A 200 6.64 -11.03 -7.20
C TYR A 200 6.52 -11.18 -5.68
N ASP A 201 5.34 -10.89 -5.12
CA ASP A 201 5.05 -11.23 -3.71
C ASP A 201 4.69 -12.71 -3.59
N ALA A 202 5.42 -13.44 -2.74
CA ALA A 202 5.26 -14.89 -2.60
C ALA A 202 3.90 -15.31 -2.03
N TRP A 203 3.23 -14.43 -1.27
CA TRP A 203 1.90 -14.71 -0.71
C TRP A 203 0.80 -14.33 -1.70
N GLY A 204 0.89 -13.14 -2.28
CA GLY A 204 -0.06 -12.71 -3.32
C GLY A 204 -0.07 -13.66 -4.51
N SER A 205 1.09 -14.19 -4.89
CA SER A 205 1.28 -15.09 -6.01
C SER A 205 1.52 -16.55 -5.59
N MET A 206 0.95 -17.00 -4.46
CA MET A 206 1.16 -18.36 -3.95
C MET A 206 0.71 -19.48 -4.90
N GLN A 207 -0.20 -19.17 -5.85
CA GLN A 207 -0.65 -20.11 -6.88
C GLN A 207 0.27 -20.15 -8.12
N LEU A 208 1.33 -19.33 -8.17
CA LEU A 208 2.24 -19.29 -9.31
C LEU A 208 3.13 -20.55 -9.34
N PRO A 209 3.08 -21.37 -10.40
CA PRO A 209 3.81 -22.64 -10.42
C PRO A 209 5.32 -22.45 -10.42
N LYS A 210 6.05 -23.29 -9.68
CA LYS A 210 7.52 -23.30 -9.71
C LYS A 210 8.08 -23.66 -11.11
N SER A 211 7.35 -24.39 -11.93
CA SER A 211 7.72 -24.66 -13.33
C SER A 211 7.77 -23.38 -14.15
N PHE A 212 6.74 -22.53 -14.03
CA PHE A 212 6.65 -21.23 -14.71
C PHE A 212 7.86 -20.34 -14.41
N LEU A 213 8.23 -20.24 -13.12
CA LEU A 213 9.39 -19.46 -12.68
C LEU A 213 10.73 -20.07 -13.13
N ARG A 214 10.85 -21.41 -13.10
CA ARG A 214 12.06 -22.10 -13.57
C ARG A 214 12.27 -21.90 -15.07
N GLU A 215 11.19 -21.92 -15.85
CA GLU A 215 11.26 -21.66 -17.29
C GLU A 215 11.80 -20.26 -17.59
N MET A 216 11.30 -19.24 -16.89
CA MET A 216 11.83 -17.86 -16.99
C MET A 216 13.32 -17.81 -16.61
N ALA A 217 13.68 -18.39 -15.47
CA ALA A 217 15.06 -18.40 -14.99
C ALA A 217 16.02 -19.11 -15.95
N ASN A 218 15.62 -20.25 -16.51
CA ASN A 218 16.42 -21.00 -17.49
C ASN A 218 16.62 -20.23 -18.81
N ALA A 219 15.73 -19.30 -19.14
CA ALA A 219 15.84 -18.43 -20.31
C ALA A 219 16.68 -17.16 -20.06
N GLY A 220 17.23 -16.97 -18.85
CA GLY A 220 18.05 -15.82 -18.49
C GLY A 220 17.31 -14.69 -17.77
N VAL A 221 16.01 -14.84 -17.47
CA VAL A 221 15.28 -13.87 -16.64
C VAL A 221 15.72 -14.01 -15.19
N LYS A 222 16.17 -12.91 -14.56
CA LYS A 222 16.45 -12.93 -13.13
C LYS A 222 15.14 -12.86 -12.35
N VAL A 223 14.90 -13.82 -11.47
CA VAL A 223 13.64 -13.94 -10.70
C VAL A 223 13.89 -13.77 -9.20
N ALA A 224 13.10 -12.92 -8.53
CA ALA A 224 13.11 -12.75 -7.08
C ALA A 224 11.70 -12.84 -6.48
N ALA A 225 11.60 -13.30 -5.23
CA ALA A 225 10.32 -13.49 -4.55
C ALA A 225 10.29 -12.76 -3.20
N TYR A 226 9.49 -11.70 -3.10
CA TYR A 226 9.31 -10.94 -1.87
C TYR A 226 8.64 -11.80 -0.78
N GLY A 227 9.20 -11.79 0.43
CA GLY A 227 8.66 -12.54 1.57
C GLY A 227 8.87 -14.07 1.54
N SER A 228 9.70 -14.60 0.63
CA SER A 228 9.89 -16.05 0.40
C SER A 228 10.77 -16.83 1.41
N SER A 229 11.09 -16.27 2.58
CA SER A 229 11.96 -16.97 3.54
C SER A 229 11.26 -18.19 4.18
N LYS A 230 11.94 -19.36 4.19
CA LYS A 230 11.52 -20.62 4.86
C LYS A 230 11.10 -20.50 6.34
N ALA A 231 11.33 -19.35 6.98
CA ALA A 231 10.88 -19.02 8.32
C ALA A 231 9.47 -18.40 8.29
N PHE A 232 8.47 -19.20 7.94
CA PHE A 232 7.04 -18.83 7.93
C PHE A 232 6.52 -18.41 9.33
N PHE A 233 7.33 -18.58 10.38
CA PHE A 233 6.98 -18.40 11.79
C PHE A 233 7.45 -17.08 12.43
N LEU A 234 7.84 -16.10 11.62
CA LEU A 234 8.38 -14.83 12.12
C LEU A 234 7.69 -13.67 11.37
N SER A 235 7.35 -12.57 12.08
CA SER A 235 6.40 -11.49 11.73
C SER A 235 6.61 -10.69 10.43
N ARG A 236 7.39 -11.21 9.48
CA ARG A 236 7.43 -10.84 8.07
C ARG A 236 6.12 -11.14 7.32
N VAL A 237 5.23 -11.97 7.88
CA VAL A 237 3.95 -12.31 7.25
C VAL A 237 3.03 -11.08 7.09
N ASN A 238 3.21 -10.06 7.94
CA ASN A 238 2.36 -8.88 7.94
C ASN A 238 2.73 -7.83 6.90
N PHE A 239 3.98 -7.80 6.42
CA PHE A 239 4.42 -6.82 5.41
C PHE A 239 4.39 -7.44 4.02
N ARG A 240 3.82 -6.74 3.05
CA ARG A 240 3.66 -7.23 1.67
C ARG A 240 4.16 -6.20 0.68
N ASN A 241 4.81 -6.68 -0.38
CA ASN A 241 5.06 -5.82 -1.52
C ASN A 241 3.76 -5.76 -2.32
N HIS A 242 3.02 -4.67 -2.17
CA HIS A 242 1.77 -4.41 -2.86
C HIS A 242 1.97 -3.50 -4.07
N ARG A 243 3.22 -3.29 -4.51
CA ARG A 243 3.56 -2.48 -5.67
C ARG A 243 3.26 -3.25 -6.96
N LYS A 244 2.95 -2.51 -8.02
CA LYS A 244 2.82 -2.99 -9.39
C LYS A 244 3.58 -2.01 -10.26
N ILE A 245 4.85 -2.28 -10.51
CA ILE A 245 5.74 -1.41 -11.26
C ILE A 245 6.27 -2.20 -12.45
N VAL A 246 6.23 -1.60 -13.63
CA VAL A 246 6.99 -2.07 -14.79
C VAL A 246 7.81 -0.91 -15.31
N VAL A 247 9.11 -1.11 -15.50
CA VAL A 247 9.99 -0.16 -16.17
C VAL A 247 10.64 -0.83 -17.37
N ILE A 248 10.59 -0.14 -18.51
CA ILE A 248 11.12 -0.59 -19.79
C ILE A 248 12.12 0.45 -20.27
N ASP A 249 13.37 0.01 -20.45
CA ASP A 249 14.50 0.82 -20.93
C ASP A 249 14.72 2.14 -20.18
N GLY A 250 14.22 2.25 -18.93
CA GLY A 250 14.28 3.47 -18.13
C GLY A 250 13.41 4.62 -18.66
N ASN A 251 12.66 4.41 -19.74
CA ASN A 251 11.93 5.44 -20.48
C ASN A 251 10.41 5.33 -20.37
N VAL A 252 9.91 4.11 -20.14
CA VAL A 252 8.48 3.83 -20.01
C VAL A 252 8.24 3.13 -18.68
N GLY A 253 7.31 3.67 -17.90
CA GLY A 253 6.89 3.15 -16.61
C GLY A 253 5.39 2.82 -16.60
N PHE A 254 5.01 1.80 -15.83
CA PHE A 254 3.62 1.48 -15.53
C PHE A 254 3.42 1.40 -14.01
N ILE A 255 2.30 1.96 -13.53
CA ILE A 255 1.93 2.01 -12.12
C ILE A 255 0.40 2.07 -11.96
N GLY A 256 -0.15 1.41 -10.93
CA GLY A 256 -1.57 1.55 -10.56
C GLY A 256 -2.15 0.27 -9.95
N GLY A 257 -3.47 0.10 -9.97
CA GLY A 257 -4.15 -0.91 -9.14
C GLY A 257 -4.18 -2.35 -9.67
N LEU A 258 -3.98 -2.56 -10.98
CA LEU A 258 -4.12 -3.85 -11.65
C LEU A 258 -2.97 -4.82 -11.32
N ASN A 259 -3.34 -6.05 -10.95
CA ASN A 259 -2.43 -7.21 -10.90
C ASN A 259 -2.46 -7.97 -12.24
N VAL A 260 -1.67 -9.04 -12.39
CA VAL A 260 -1.67 -9.89 -13.60
C VAL A 260 -2.53 -11.13 -13.39
N GLY A 261 -3.54 -11.30 -14.25
CA GLY A 261 -4.49 -12.41 -14.26
C GLY A 261 -5.71 -12.13 -15.14
N ASP A 262 -6.38 -13.18 -15.62
CA ASP A 262 -7.51 -13.10 -16.55
C ASP A 262 -8.74 -12.44 -15.92
N GLU A 263 -8.89 -12.50 -14.59
CA GLU A 263 -9.95 -11.77 -13.88
C GLU A 263 -9.89 -10.26 -14.12
N TYR A 264 -8.67 -9.72 -14.24
CA TYR A 264 -8.42 -8.29 -14.47
C TYR A 264 -8.74 -7.87 -15.92
N LEU A 265 -8.83 -8.83 -16.85
CA LEU A 265 -9.34 -8.63 -18.20
C LEU A 265 -10.87 -8.68 -18.30
N SER A 266 -11.58 -8.66 -17.16
CA SER A 266 -13.04 -8.82 -17.09
C SER A 266 -13.52 -10.18 -17.63
N ARG A 267 -12.67 -11.22 -17.59
CA ARG A 267 -13.01 -12.58 -18.05
C ARG A 267 -13.63 -13.45 -16.95
N ASN A 268 -13.78 -12.91 -15.74
CA ASN A 268 -14.38 -13.62 -14.61
C ASN A 268 -15.87 -13.29 -14.48
N ALA A 269 -16.74 -14.30 -14.61
CA ALA A 269 -18.19 -14.13 -14.55
C ALA A 269 -18.70 -13.64 -13.19
N THR A 270 -17.99 -13.92 -12.10
CA THR A 270 -18.36 -13.48 -10.74
C THR A 270 -18.18 -11.97 -10.58
N TYR A 271 -17.07 -11.42 -11.07
CA TYR A 271 -16.73 -10.00 -10.94
C TYR A 271 -17.29 -9.14 -12.08
N GLY A 272 -17.49 -9.72 -13.26
CA GLY A 272 -17.92 -9.00 -14.45
C GLY A 272 -16.86 -8.00 -14.90
N PHE A 273 -17.27 -6.76 -15.18
CA PHE A 273 -16.35 -5.72 -15.61
C PHE A 273 -15.41 -5.30 -14.48
N TRP A 274 -14.11 -5.56 -14.63
CA TRP A 274 -13.09 -5.16 -13.67
C TRP A 274 -12.67 -3.71 -13.95
N ARG A 275 -13.21 -2.78 -13.16
CA ARG A 275 -12.91 -1.35 -13.25
C ARG A 275 -11.77 -1.00 -12.30
N ASP A 276 -10.60 -0.73 -12.84
CA ASP A 276 -9.42 -0.32 -12.09
C ASP A 276 -8.67 0.74 -12.90
N THR A 277 -7.81 1.51 -12.26
CA THR A 277 -7.05 2.57 -12.94
C THR A 277 -5.56 2.28 -12.84
N HIS A 278 -4.93 2.27 -14.00
CA HIS A 278 -3.49 2.15 -14.18
C HIS A 278 -2.99 3.37 -14.97
N MET A 279 -1.69 3.61 -14.92
CA MET A 279 -1.06 4.74 -15.59
C MET A 279 0.21 4.28 -16.29
N SER A 280 0.32 4.61 -17.56
CA SER A 280 1.59 4.64 -18.27
C SER A 280 2.24 6.00 -18.06
N VAL A 281 3.53 6.02 -17.80
CA VAL A 281 4.32 7.24 -17.63
C VAL A 281 5.56 7.16 -18.49
N LYS A 282 5.93 8.28 -19.12
CA LYS A 282 7.19 8.45 -19.86
C LYS A 282 7.90 9.69 -19.36
N GLY A 283 9.23 9.70 -19.48
CA GLY A 283 10.05 10.84 -19.04
C GLY A 283 10.57 10.71 -17.63
N GLU A 284 10.83 11.86 -17.01
CA GLU A 284 11.62 11.98 -15.78
C GLU A 284 11.08 11.13 -14.61
N ALA A 285 9.76 11.03 -14.45
CA ALA A 285 9.13 10.29 -13.35
C ALA A 285 9.43 8.77 -13.40
N VAL A 286 9.79 8.22 -14.56
CA VAL A 286 10.19 6.81 -14.71
C VAL A 286 11.44 6.50 -13.91
N ARG A 287 12.35 7.47 -13.76
CA ARG A 287 13.56 7.34 -12.94
C ARG A 287 13.22 6.94 -11.50
N THR A 288 12.20 7.55 -10.90
CA THR A 288 11.80 7.23 -9.53
C THR A 288 11.21 5.82 -9.43
N LEU A 289 10.39 5.39 -10.39
CA LEU A 289 9.89 4.01 -10.45
C LEU A 289 11.04 3.00 -10.55
N GLN A 290 12.02 3.28 -11.40
CA GLN A 290 13.21 2.45 -11.58
C GLN A 290 14.01 2.30 -10.29
N ILE A 291 14.22 3.41 -9.57
CA ILE A 291 14.94 3.40 -8.29
C ILE A 291 14.19 2.54 -7.26
N ILE A 292 12.87 2.72 -7.15
CA ILE A 292 12.05 1.94 -6.22
C ILE A 292 12.20 0.44 -6.52
N PHE A 293 12.11 0.04 -7.78
CA PHE A 293 12.30 -1.35 -8.18
C PHE A 293 13.71 -1.85 -7.83
N LEU A 294 14.76 -1.10 -8.18
CA LEU A 294 16.15 -1.49 -7.93
C LEU A 294 16.48 -1.61 -6.44
N GLN A 295 15.88 -0.76 -5.60
CA GLN A 295 16.00 -0.84 -4.15
C GLN A 295 15.33 -2.10 -3.60
N ASP A 296 14.12 -2.41 -4.07
CA ASP A 296 13.43 -3.64 -3.66
C ASP A 296 14.18 -4.88 -4.18
N TRP A 297 14.75 -4.83 -5.39
CA TRP A 297 15.62 -5.87 -5.95
C TRP A 297 16.84 -6.12 -5.07
N ASN A 298 17.58 -5.07 -4.73
CA ASN A 298 18.74 -5.14 -3.83
C ASN A 298 18.33 -5.66 -2.44
N TYR A 299 17.21 -5.19 -1.89
CA TYR A 299 16.72 -5.66 -0.60
C TYR A 299 16.45 -7.18 -0.60
N MET A 300 15.94 -7.70 -1.73
CA MET A 300 15.57 -9.11 -1.87
C MET A 300 16.74 -10.02 -2.25
N THR A 301 17.67 -9.54 -3.07
CA THR A 301 18.74 -10.38 -3.66
C THR A 301 20.12 -10.08 -3.10
N GLY A 302 20.33 -8.89 -2.54
CA GLY A 302 21.65 -8.34 -2.21
C GLY A 302 22.46 -7.85 -3.41
N GLU A 303 21.92 -7.95 -4.63
CA GLU A 303 22.55 -7.47 -5.86
C GLU A 303 22.36 -5.95 -5.97
N GLN A 304 23.46 -5.20 -5.98
CA GLN A 304 23.44 -3.76 -6.25
C GLN A 304 23.55 -3.52 -7.75
N VAL A 305 22.49 -2.93 -8.34
CA VAL A 305 22.38 -2.68 -9.79
C VAL A 305 22.10 -1.20 -10.08
N LEU A 306 22.51 -0.30 -9.17
CA LEU A 306 22.27 1.12 -9.31
C LEU A 306 23.38 1.75 -10.18
N GLU A 307 23.27 1.58 -11.50
CA GLU A 307 24.19 2.15 -12.48
C GLU A 307 23.55 3.36 -13.18
N ALA A 308 24.37 4.34 -13.57
CA ALA A 308 23.89 5.59 -14.19
C ALA A 308 23.08 5.34 -15.47
N GLU A 309 23.41 4.28 -16.23
CA GLU A 309 22.70 3.89 -17.45
C GLU A 309 21.21 3.59 -17.21
N TYR A 310 20.86 3.04 -16.04
CA TYR A 310 19.45 2.79 -15.68
C TYR A 310 18.68 4.06 -15.31
N LEU A 311 19.37 5.18 -15.02
CA LEU A 311 18.79 6.37 -14.41
C LEU A 311 18.68 7.56 -15.39
N SER A 312 18.86 7.34 -16.69
CA SER A 312 18.84 8.38 -17.72
C SER A 312 17.63 8.25 -18.65
N PRO A 313 16.41 8.57 -18.18
CA PRO A 313 15.22 8.59 -19.04
C PRO A 313 15.38 9.65 -20.14
N LEU A 314 14.85 9.33 -21.33
CA LEU A 314 14.54 10.33 -22.34
C LEU A 314 13.48 11.27 -21.78
N LEU A 315 13.83 12.54 -21.62
CA LEU A 315 12.91 13.55 -21.10
C LEU A 315 11.79 13.78 -22.12
N ALA A 316 10.55 13.82 -21.64
CA ALA A 316 9.46 14.35 -22.43
C ALA A 316 9.65 15.86 -22.60
N GLU A 317 9.07 16.44 -23.64
CA GLU A 317 8.90 17.89 -23.69
C GLU A 317 8.18 18.37 -22.41
N ARG A 318 8.53 19.56 -21.93
CA ARG A 318 7.91 20.12 -20.72
C ARG A 318 6.41 20.27 -20.97
N ASN A 319 5.63 19.36 -20.38
CA ASN A 319 4.19 19.41 -20.40
C ASN A 319 3.69 20.28 -19.23
N SER A 320 2.43 20.70 -19.30
CA SER A 320 1.80 21.38 -18.16
C SER A 320 1.67 20.42 -16.97
N GLY A 321 1.99 20.91 -15.78
CA GLY A 321 1.78 20.21 -14.52
C GLY A 321 3.00 19.47 -13.98
N ALA A 322 2.78 18.77 -12.87
CA ALA A 322 3.80 18.08 -12.10
C ALA A 322 3.39 16.63 -11.81
N VAL A 323 4.37 15.74 -11.86
CA VAL A 323 4.23 14.32 -11.52
C VAL A 323 5.24 14.00 -10.42
N GLN A 324 4.80 13.42 -9.31
CA GLN A 324 5.69 12.89 -8.29
C GLN A 324 5.33 11.45 -7.96
N ILE A 325 6.32 10.56 -8.03
CA ILE A 325 6.17 9.17 -7.60
C ILE A 325 6.51 9.09 -6.11
N ILE A 326 5.59 8.55 -5.33
CA ILE A 326 5.63 8.49 -3.88
C ILE A 326 5.65 7.02 -3.45
N PRO A 327 6.81 6.49 -3.04
CA PRO A 327 6.87 5.20 -2.36
C PRO A 327 6.33 5.34 -0.94
N SER A 328 5.61 4.31 -0.48
CA SER A 328 5.31 4.15 0.94
C SER A 328 5.63 2.73 1.39
N GLY A 329 5.78 2.56 2.70
CA GLY A 329 6.10 1.29 3.31
C GLY A 329 6.36 1.43 4.81
N PRO A 330 6.48 0.31 5.53
CA PRO A 330 6.83 0.27 6.95
C PRO A 330 8.26 0.77 7.23
N ASP A 331 9.06 0.99 6.18
CA ASP A 331 10.37 1.64 6.21
C ASP A 331 10.32 3.18 6.22
N ASN A 332 9.13 3.77 6.02
CA ASN A 332 8.94 5.21 6.09
C ASN A 332 8.37 5.63 7.45
N ASP A 333 9.25 6.07 8.36
CA ASP A 333 8.87 6.55 9.71
C ASP A 333 7.84 7.70 9.69
N ARG A 334 7.76 8.46 8.59
CA ARG A 334 6.88 9.64 8.46
C ARG A 334 5.51 9.32 7.89
N ARG A 335 5.20 8.05 7.55
CA ARG A 335 3.93 7.64 6.94
C ARG A 335 3.54 8.57 5.78
N ALA A 336 4.48 8.83 4.88
CA ALA A 336 4.40 9.89 3.88
C ALA A 336 3.07 9.91 3.11
N LEU A 337 2.66 8.76 2.57
CA LEU A 337 1.45 8.67 1.74
C LEU A 337 0.17 9.05 2.51
N LYS A 338 0.00 8.53 3.73
CA LYS A 338 -1.14 8.89 4.59
C LYS A 338 -1.17 10.39 4.88
N ASN A 339 -0.02 10.98 5.22
CA ASN A 339 0.05 12.41 5.52
C ASN A 339 -0.16 13.29 4.29
N ILE A 340 0.23 12.81 3.10
CA ILE A 340 -0.09 13.47 1.82
C ILE A 340 -1.59 13.39 1.55
N PHE A 341 -2.24 12.23 1.74
CA PHE A 341 -3.70 12.09 1.60
C PHE A 341 -4.44 13.01 2.58
N PHE A 342 -4.03 13.02 3.84
CA PHE A 342 -4.58 13.93 4.84
C PHE A 342 -4.45 15.38 4.38
N SER A 343 -3.25 15.79 3.96
CA SER A 343 -3.00 17.15 3.47
C SER A 343 -3.90 17.51 2.28
N MET A 344 -4.06 16.59 1.31
CA MET A 344 -4.95 16.80 0.16
C MET A 344 -6.38 17.05 0.62
N ILE A 345 -6.92 16.18 1.49
CA ILE A 345 -8.31 16.31 1.98
C ILE A 345 -8.50 17.62 2.74
N THR A 346 -7.56 17.98 3.61
CA THR A 346 -7.66 19.21 4.42
C THR A 346 -7.38 20.49 3.66
N SER A 347 -6.73 20.41 2.48
CA SER A 347 -6.42 21.58 1.65
C SER A 347 -7.46 21.83 0.57
N ALA A 348 -8.37 20.87 0.33
CA ALA A 348 -9.43 20.99 -0.67
C ALA A 348 -10.33 22.20 -0.35
N GLN A 349 -10.83 22.86 -1.40
CA GLN A 349 -11.67 24.05 -1.29
C GLN A 349 -13.07 23.85 -1.87
N LYS A 350 -13.23 22.89 -2.79
CA LYS A 350 -14.47 22.66 -3.54
C LYS A 350 -14.98 21.24 -3.36
N SER A 351 -14.10 20.24 -3.51
CA SER A 351 -14.51 18.84 -3.57
C SER A 351 -13.42 17.87 -3.19
N VAL A 352 -13.81 16.72 -2.63
CA VAL A 352 -12.95 15.57 -2.34
C VAL A 352 -13.62 14.32 -2.89
N TRP A 353 -13.06 13.72 -3.94
CA TRP A 353 -13.59 12.51 -4.56
C TRP A 353 -12.64 11.33 -4.38
N LEU A 354 -13.16 10.20 -3.95
CA LEU A 354 -12.41 8.99 -3.62
C LEU A 354 -12.98 7.81 -4.39
N ALA A 355 -12.13 6.97 -4.98
CA ALA A 355 -12.50 5.62 -5.42
C ALA A 355 -11.57 4.61 -4.75
N THR A 356 -12.16 3.60 -4.11
CA THR A 356 -11.39 2.56 -3.40
C THR A 356 -12.15 1.24 -3.29
N PRO A 357 -11.50 0.07 -3.41
CA PRO A 357 -12.14 -1.22 -3.14
C PRO A 357 -12.37 -1.48 -1.65
N TYR A 358 -11.54 -0.88 -0.78
CA TYR A 358 -11.59 -1.07 0.66
C TYR A 358 -11.47 0.28 1.36
N PHE A 359 -12.46 0.62 2.18
CA PHE A 359 -12.55 1.89 2.89
C PHE A 359 -12.50 1.64 4.39
N ILE A 360 -11.28 1.50 4.92
CA ILE A 360 -11.00 1.22 6.33
C ILE A 360 -10.01 2.29 6.82
N PRO A 361 -10.41 3.58 6.78
CA PRO A 361 -9.51 4.68 7.08
C PRO A 361 -9.07 4.65 8.55
N ASP A 362 -7.95 5.31 8.83
CA ASP A 362 -7.64 5.68 10.20
C ASP A 362 -8.44 6.92 10.64
N GLU A 363 -8.39 7.23 11.93
CA GLU A 363 -9.20 8.31 12.52
C GLU A 363 -8.88 9.69 11.93
N ASP A 364 -7.64 9.93 11.50
CA ASP A 364 -7.24 11.22 10.92
C ASP A 364 -7.89 11.41 9.55
N ILE A 365 -7.89 10.37 8.71
CA ILE A 365 -8.54 10.40 7.39
C ILE A 365 -10.07 10.41 7.53
N LEU A 366 -10.63 9.62 8.46
CA LEU A 366 -12.07 9.62 8.71
C LEU A 366 -12.55 11.01 9.16
N THR A 367 -11.82 11.62 10.10
CA THR A 367 -12.15 12.95 10.62
C THR A 367 -11.99 14.02 9.56
N SER A 368 -10.92 13.98 8.74
CA SER A 368 -10.72 14.98 7.69
C SER A 368 -11.83 14.95 6.64
N LEU A 369 -12.32 13.77 6.24
CA LEU A 369 -13.46 13.64 5.32
C LEU A 369 -14.76 14.19 5.93
N ARG A 370 -15.02 13.90 7.21
CA ARG A 370 -16.19 14.42 7.92
C ARG A 370 -16.15 15.95 8.02
N VAL A 371 -15.01 16.51 8.41
CA VAL A 371 -14.83 17.97 8.52
C VAL A 371 -14.94 18.65 7.17
N ALA A 372 -14.40 18.05 6.10
CA ALA A 372 -14.56 18.56 4.74
C ALA A 372 -16.05 18.64 4.33
N ALA A 373 -16.82 17.57 4.54
CA ALA A 373 -18.25 17.56 4.24
C ALA A 373 -19.05 18.55 5.10
N MET A 374 -18.77 18.62 6.41
CA MET A 374 -19.41 19.59 7.31
C MET A 374 -19.06 21.04 6.97
N SER A 375 -17.92 21.28 6.32
CA SER A 375 -17.51 22.58 5.83
C SER A 375 -18.17 22.95 4.49
N GLY A 376 -19.02 22.07 3.94
CA GLY A 376 -19.81 22.31 2.73
C GLY A 376 -19.13 21.87 1.43
N LEU A 377 -18.02 21.12 1.49
CA LEU A 377 -17.38 20.57 0.29
C LEU A 377 -18.17 19.39 -0.28
N ASP A 378 -18.09 19.21 -1.59
CA ASP A 378 -18.63 18.03 -2.28
C ASP A 378 -17.72 16.81 -2.06
N VAL A 379 -18.07 15.99 -1.06
CA VAL A 379 -17.31 14.77 -0.71
C VAL A 379 -18.02 13.53 -1.26
N ARG A 380 -17.36 12.83 -2.18
CA ARG A 380 -17.90 11.62 -2.85
C ARG A 380 -16.98 10.42 -2.69
N ILE A 381 -17.55 9.27 -2.34
CA ILE A 381 -16.84 7.99 -2.26
C ILE A 381 -17.49 7.00 -3.23
N LEU A 382 -16.70 6.50 -4.17
CA LEU A 382 -17.06 5.43 -5.09
C LEU A 382 -16.49 4.10 -4.55
N PHE A 383 -17.37 3.14 -4.32
CA PHE A 383 -17.09 1.86 -3.66
C PHE A 383 -17.70 0.69 -4.44
N PRO A 384 -17.14 -0.53 -4.44
CA PRO A 384 -17.75 -1.67 -5.11
C PRO A 384 -19.09 -2.09 -4.49
N ALA A 385 -20.11 -2.39 -5.31
CA ALA A 385 -21.39 -2.90 -4.82
C ALA A 385 -21.33 -4.36 -4.31
N LYS A 386 -20.25 -5.09 -4.65
CA LYS A 386 -20.07 -6.51 -4.29
C LYS A 386 -18.66 -6.75 -3.75
N PRO A 387 -18.50 -7.62 -2.75
CA PRO A 387 -17.19 -7.97 -2.21
C PRO A 387 -16.40 -8.87 -3.16
N ASP A 388 -15.10 -8.62 -3.31
CA ASP A 388 -14.12 -9.66 -3.64
C ASP A 388 -13.66 -10.41 -2.38
N LYS A 389 -13.65 -9.71 -1.24
CA LYS A 389 -13.36 -10.24 0.09
C LYS A 389 -14.41 -9.77 1.09
N TRP A 390 -15.07 -10.72 1.74
CA TRP A 390 -16.18 -10.45 2.66
C TRP A 390 -15.75 -9.59 3.87
N LEU A 391 -14.58 -9.87 4.46
CA LEU A 391 -14.15 -9.23 5.71
C LEU A 391 -13.82 -7.72 5.53
N PRO A 392 -12.98 -7.30 4.56
CA PRO A 392 -12.78 -5.88 4.27
C PRO A 392 -14.06 -5.15 3.85
N PHE A 393 -14.97 -5.82 3.14
CA PHE A 393 -16.24 -5.25 2.71
C PHE A 393 -17.14 -4.91 3.91
N LEU A 394 -17.32 -5.86 4.83
CA LEU A 394 -18.07 -5.64 6.07
C LEU A 394 -17.42 -4.58 6.96
N ALA A 395 -16.08 -4.60 7.07
CA ALA A 395 -15.35 -3.58 7.79
C ALA A 395 -15.59 -2.18 7.19
N SER A 396 -15.56 -2.05 5.86
CA SER A 396 -15.83 -0.78 5.17
C SER A 396 -17.22 -0.23 5.47
N HIS A 397 -18.24 -1.10 5.41
CA HIS A 397 -19.63 -0.71 5.69
C HIS A 397 -19.81 -0.16 7.12
N SER A 398 -18.99 -0.59 8.08
CA SER A 398 -19.05 -0.09 9.46
C SER A 398 -18.66 1.39 9.62
N TYR A 399 -17.96 1.98 8.64
CA TYR A 399 -17.55 3.38 8.64
C TYR A 399 -18.54 4.30 7.92
N PHE A 400 -19.40 3.78 7.05
CA PHE A 400 -20.31 4.57 6.22
C PHE A 400 -21.31 5.41 7.02
N PRO A 401 -21.94 4.94 8.11
CA PRO A 401 -22.94 5.74 8.82
C PRO A 401 -22.40 7.09 9.31
N ALA A 402 -21.17 7.12 9.83
CA ALA A 402 -20.55 8.34 10.35
C ALA A 402 -20.21 9.38 9.27
N LEU A 403 -20.13 8.95 8.01
CA LEU A 403 -19.87 9.80 6.85
C LEU A 403 -21.19 10.27 6.21
N LEU A 404 -22.12 9.35 6.01
CA LEU A 404 -23.44 9.65 5.45
C LEU A 404 -24.20 10.65 6.32
N ASP A 405 -24.08 10.56 7.65
CA ASP A 405 -24.73 11.46 8.62
C ASP A 405 -24.29 12.93 8.48
N VAL A 406 -23.06 13.16 8.01
CA VAL A 406 -22.50 14.51 7.81
C VAL A 406 -22.51 14.97 6.35
N GLY A 407 -23.25 14.26 5.48
CA GLY A 407 -23.46 14.68 4.09
C GLY A 407 -22.46 14.12 3.07
N VAL A 408 -21.55 13.22 3.45
CA VAL A 408 -20.69 12.52 2.48
C VAL A 408 -21.55 11.62 1.59
N GLN A 409 -21.36 11.70 0.28
CA GLN A 409 -22.09 10.90 -0.69
C GLN A 409 -21.32 9.61 -1.01
N ILE A 410 -21.91 8.46 -0.72
CA ILE A 410 -21.29 7.15 -1.02
C ILE A 410 -22.07 6.47 -2.13
N TYR A 411 -21.37 6.02 -3.17
CA TYR A 411 -21.90 5.41 -4.38
C TYR A 411 -21.36 4.00 -4.56
N GLU A 412 -22.26 3.02 -4.68
CA GLU A 412 -21.94 1.62 -4.97
C GLU A 412 -21.90 1.38 -6.48
N TYR A 413 -20.76 0.93 -7.00
CA TYR A 413 -20.55 0.64 -8.43
C TYR A 413 -21.17 -0.70 -8.83
N GLU A 414 -22.12 -0.68 -9.77
CA GLU A 414 -22.95 -1.85 -10.10
C GLU A 414 -22.57 -2.55 -11.42
N LYS A 415 -21.80 -1.89 -12.31
CA LYS A 415 -21.41 -2.48 -13.61
C LYS A 415 -20.50 -3.71 -13.49
N GLY A 416 -19.79 -3.85 -12.37
CA GLY A 416 -18.85 -4.92 -12.10
C GLY A 416 -18.11 -4.68 -10.80
N PHE A 417 -16.83 -5.00 -10.74
CA PHE A 417 -16.01 -4.78 -9.54
C PHE A 417 -15.12 -3.54 -9.69
N LEU A 418 -15.27 -2.60 -8.75
CA LEU A 418 -14.44 -1.41 -8.65
C LEU A 418 -13.22 -1.70 -7.78
N HIS A 419 -12.04 -1.57 -8.37
CA HIS A 419 -10.76 -1.77 -7.70
C HIS A 419 -9.79 -0.59 -7.90
N SER A 420 -10.27 0.58 -8.32
CA SER A 420 -9.47 1.80 -8.44
C SER A 420 -8.98 2.31 -7.09
N LYS A 421 -7.82 2.99 -7.04
CA LYS A 421 -7.28 3.68 -5.87
C LYS A 421 -6.99 5.13 -6.24
N LEU A 422 -8.00 5.97 -6.11
CA LEU A 422 -7.95 7.35 -6.58
C LEU A 422 -8.41 8.29 -5.48
N LEU A 423 -7.67 9.37 -5.25
CA LEU A 423 -8.13 10.52 -4.48
C LEU A 423 -7.95 11.77 -5.34
N ILE A 424 -9.00 12.54 -5.51
CA ILE A 424 -9.07 13.74 -6.34
C ILE A 424 -9.52 14.88 -5.44
N ILE A 425 -8.86 16.03 -5.54
CA ILE A 425 -9.30 17.26 -4.88
C ILE A 425 -9.50 18.36 -5.92
N ASP A 426 -10.61 19.08 -5.78
CA ASP A 426 -11.00 20.25 -6.56
C ASP A 426 -10.99 20.09 -8.09
N GLY A 427 -10.88 18.86 -8.60
CA GLY A 427 -10.69 18.56 -10.02
C GLY A 427 -9.31 18.94 -10.58
N GLU A 428 -8.36 19.31 -9.72
CA GLU A 428 -7.06 19.89 -10.12
C GLU A 428 -5.85 19.06 -9.69
N VAL A 429 -6.00 18.26 -8.63
CA VAL A 429 -4.96 17.37 -8.12
C VAL A 429 -5.54 15.99 -7.94
N ALA A 430 -4.80 14.97 -8.38
CA ALA A 430 -5.19 13.57 -8.20
C ALA A 430 -4.00 12.73 -7.74
N THR A 431 -4.29 11.66 -7.00
CA THR A 431 -3.35 10.57 -6.77
C THR A 431 -3.93 9.26 -7.23
N ILE A 432 -3.07 8.46 -7.86
CA ILE A 432 -3.36 7.12 -8.39
C ILE A 432 -2.22 6.19 -8.00
N GLY A 433 -2.53 4.95 -7.61
CA GLY A 433 -1.47 4.01 -7.27
C GLY A 433 -1.98 2.66 -6.82
N THR A 434 -1.23 2.07 -5.90
CA THR A 434 -1.50 0.73 -5.38
C THR A 434 -2.20 0.76 -4.02
N ALA A 435 -2.05 1.86 -3.27
CA ALA A 435 -2.55 1.99 -1.91
C ALA A 435 -4.06 2.17 -1.84
N ASN A 436 -4.73 1.28 -1.11
CA ASN A 436 -6.14 1.42 -0.76
C ASN A 436 -6.34 2.52 0.29
N MET A 437 -7.60 2.87 0.57
CA MET A 437 -7.95 3.73 1.70
C MET A 437 -8.13 2.89 2.97
N ASP A 438 -7.09 2.11 3.33
CA ASP A 438 -7.10 1.20 4.48
C ASP A 438 -5.84 1.32 5.35
N MET A 439 -5.96 0.90 6.61
CA MET A 439 -4.87 0.95 7.59
C MET A 439 -3.66 0.12 7.15
N ARG A 440 -3.88 -1.01 6.47
CA ARG A 440 -2.81 -1.87 5.98
C ARG A 440 -1.96 -1.22 4.89
N SER A 441 -2.54 -0.55 3.91
CA SER A 441 -1.82 0.23 2.89
C SER A 441 -1.07 1.42 3.52
N PHE A 442 -1.60 2.01 4.60
CA PHE A 442 -0.93 3.12 5.29
C PHE A 442 0.21 2.72 6.22
N HIS A 443 0.23 1.49 6.72
CA HIS A 443 1.13 1.11 7.81
C HIS A 443 1.95 -0.16 7.58
N LEU A 444 1.50 -1.07 6.73
CA LEU A 444 2.07 -2.42 6.61
C LEU A 444 2.55 -2.75 5.20
N ASN A 445 1.80 -2.40 4.17
CA ASN A 445 2.22 -2.72 2.81
C ASN A 445 3.26 -1.73 2.29
N PHE A 446 4.16 -2.23 1.45
CA PHE A 446 4.89 -1.38 0.52
C PHE A 446 3.95 -1.03 -0.62
N GLU A 447 3.70 0.26 -0.81
CA GLU A 447 2.85 0.80 -1.87
C GLU A 447 3.64 1.80 -2.70
N VAL A 448 3.06 2.19 -3.83
CA VAL A 448 3.56 3.26 -4.67
C VAL A 448 2.37 4.00 -5.30
N ASN A 449 2.42 5.33 -5.24
CA ASN A 449 1.41 6.20 -5.82
C ASN A 449 2.08 7.29 -6.65
N ALA A 450 1.40 7.75 -7.70
CA ALA A 450 1.69 9.00 -8.37
C ALA A 450 0.81 10.11 -7.78
N LEU A 451 1.40 11.26 -7.50
CA LEU A 451 0.70 12.53 -7.27
C LEU A 451 0.79 13.35 -8.55
N LEU A 452 -0.36 13.79 -9.05
CA LEU A 452 -0.53 14.50 -10.30
C LEU A 452 -1.14 15.87 -10.01
N VAL A 453 -0.51 16.93 -10.51
CA VAL A 453 -0.97 18.31 -10.37
C VAL A 453 -1.04 18.93 -11.75
N GLN A 454 -2.20 19.46 -12.14
CA GLN A 454 -2.42 20.13 -13.44
C GLN A 454 -1.97 19.33 -14.69
N THR A 455 -1.93 18.00 -14.62
CA THR A 455 -1.66 17.16 -15.81
C THR A 455 -2.98 16.84 -16.53
N GLU A 456 -2.92 16.56 -17.83
CA GLU A 456 -4.09 16.10 -18.60
C GLU A 456 -4.70 14.82 -17.99
N SER A 457 -3.88 13.98 -17.37
CA SER A 457 -4.32 12.80 -16.64
C SER A 457 -5.29 13.11 -15.51
N VAL A 458 -5.17 14.27 -14.83
CA VAL A 458 -6.13 14.68 -13.80
C VAL A 458 -7.51 14.86 -14.41
N GLN A 459 -7.60 15.59 -15.53
CA GLN A 459 -8.88 15.82 -16.23
C GLN A 459 -9.48 14.51 -16.74
N ARG A 460 -8.63 13.59 -17.23
CA ARG A 460 -9.08 12.25 -17.62
C ARG A 460 -9.64 11.47 -16.43
N ILE A 461 -8.97 11.49 -15.28
CA ILE A 461 -9.43 10.83 -14.04
C ILE A 461 -10.78 11.39 -13.59
N VAL A 462 -10.95 12.73 -13.61
CA VAL A 462 -12.21 13.42 -13.26
C VAL A 462 -13.34 12.94 -14.17
N SER A 463 -13.13 12.99 -15.50
CA SER A 463 -14.13 12.55 -16.48
C SER A 463 -14.49 11.07 -16.33
N ASP A 464 -13.48 10.23 -16.06
CA ASP A 464 -13.69 8.79 -15.84
C ASP A 464 -14.49 8.54 -14.55
N PHE A 465 -14.22 9.29 -13.48
CA PHE A 465 -14.97 9.19 -12.22
C PHE A 465 -16.44 9.57 -12.41
N GLU A 466 -16.72 10.69 -13.08
CA GLU A 466 -18.09 11.11 -13.41
C GLU A 466 -18.82 10.10 -14.31
N ARG A 467 -18.10 9.49 -15.26
CA ARG A 467 -18.66 8.42 -16.08
C ARG A 467 -18.99 7.20 -15.24
N ASP A 468 -18.11 6.83 -14.31
CA ASP A 468 -18.33 5.68 -13.42
C ASP A 468 -19.57 5.91 -12.52
N LEU A 469 -19.81 7.14 -12.04
CA LEU A 469 -21.01 7.50 -11.27
C LEU A 469 -22.33 7.20 -12.00
N LYS A 470 -22.35 7.19 -13.34
CA LYS A 470 -23.54 6.84 -14.13
C LYS A 470 -23.97 5.38 -13.99
N SER A 471 -23.08 4.51 -13.48
CA SER A 471 -23.32 3.08 -13.26
C SER A 471 -23.30 2.74 -11.77
N THR A 472 -23.83 3.64 -10.94
CA THR A 472 -23.83 3.48 -9.49
C THR A 472 -25.21 3.62 -8.88
N LYS A 473 -25.31 3.14 -7.65
CA LYS A 473 -26.41 3.40 -6.74
C LYS A 473 -25.89 4.16 -5.53
N GLN A 474 -26.52 5.29 -5.21
CA GLN A 474 -26.18 6.02 -3.99
C GLN A 474 -26.71 5.30 -2.75
N ILE A 475 -25.86 5.19 -1.72
CA ILE A 475 -26.26 4.70 -0.40
C ILE A 475 -27.04 5.80 0.32
N VAL A 476 -28.27 5.48 0.73
CA VAL A 476 -29.12 6.37 1.53
C VAL A 476 -29.08 5.91 2.98
N LEU A 477 -28.72 6.82 3.90
CA LEU A 477 -28.54 6.51 5.34
C LEU A 477 -29.72 5.74 5.94
N ASP A 478 -30.94 6.25 5.77
CA ASP A 478 -32.16 5.62 6.32
C ASP A 478 -32.38 4.19 5.82
N LYS A 479 -32.02 3.90 4.56
CA LYS A 479 -32.12 2.55 4.00
C LYS A 479 -30.96 1.68 4.50
N PHE A 480 -29.77 2.24 4.57
CA PHE A 480 -28.57 1.55 5.04
C PHE A 480 -28.66 1.15 6.52
N MET A 481 -29.35 1.94 7.35
CA MET A 481 -29.53 1.64 8.78
C MET A 481 -30.63 0.61 9.05
N LYS A 482 -31.50 0.29 8.08
CA LYS A 482 -32.56 -0.74 8.18
C LYS A 482 -32.06 -2.19 8.02
N LYS A 483 -30.76 -2.42 8.23
CA LYS A 483 -30.14 -3.75 8.20
C LYS A 483 -30.59 -4.63 9.36
N LYS A 484 -30.54 -5.95 9.15
CA LYS A 484 -30.83 -6.92 10.21
C LYS A 484 -29.75 -6.85 11.28
N ILE A 485 -30.12 -7.11 12.55
CA ILE A 485 -29.17 -7.08 13.68
C ILE A 485 -27.92 -7.95 13.44
N PRO A 486 -28.01 -9.19 12.92
CA PRO A 486 -26.82 -10.00 12.66
C PRO A 486 -25.82 -9.35 11.68
N GLU A 487 -26.31 -8.66 10.66
CA GLU A 487 -25.47 -7.96 9.68
C GLU A 487 -24.68 -6.84 10.36
N ARG A 488 -25.34 -6.03 11.21
CA ARG A 488 -24.71 -4.96 11.99
C ARG A 488 -23.65 -5.49 12.98
N ILE A 489 -23.91 -6.65 13.58
CA ILE A 489 -22.95 -7.32 14.47
C ILE A 489 -21.72 -7.74 13.67
N LEU A 490 -21.90 -8.36 12.50
CA LEU A 490 -20.80 -8.79 11.65
C LEU A 490 -19.95 -7.61 11.15
N GLU A 491 -20.57 -6.49 10.76
CA GLU A 491 -19.86 -5.24 10.42
C GLU A 491 -19.02 -4.72 11.60
N SER A 492 -19.60 -4.72 12.80
CA SER A 492 -18.91 -4.27 14.02
C SER A 492 -17.74 -5.19 14.39
N LEU A 493 -17.91 -6.50 14.26
CA LEU A 493 -16.83 -7.48 14.48
C LEU A 493 -15.73 -7.33 13.43
N ALA A 494 -16.10 -7.12 12.16
CA ALA A 494 -15.15 -6.87 11.08
C ALA A 494 -14.31 -5.61 11.33
N ARG A 495 -14.92 -4.53 11.85
CA ARG A 495 -14.23 -3.30 12.24
C ARG A 495 -13.15 -3.50 13.31
N LEU A 496 -13.32 -4.47 14.21
CA LEU A 496 -12.28 -4.79 15.21
C LEU A 496 -11.00 -5.32 14.55
N MET A 497 -11.10 -5.85 13.34
CA MET A 497 -9.96 -6.33 12.56
C MET A 497 -9.31 -5.24 11.70
N SER A 498 -9.85 -4.02 11.64
CA SER A 498 -9.34 -2.91 10.82
C SER A 498 -7.84 -2.68 10.90
N PRO A 499 -7.15 -2.76 12.06
CA PRO A 499 -5.70 -2.58 12.12
C PRO A 499 -4.88 -3.60 11.32
N LEU A 500 -5.48 -4.74 10.95
CA LEU A 500 -4.85 -5.81 10.16
C LEU A 500 -5.26 -5.79 8.68
N LEU A 501 -6.36 -5.09 8.37
CA LEU A 501 -7.04 -5.09 7.07
C LEU A 501 -6.51 -4.02 6.13
#